data_AF-A0AAC9CYU2-F1
#
_entry.id   AF-A0AAC9CYU2-F1
#
_cell.length_a   1.000
_cell.length_b   1.000
_cell.length_c   1.000
_cell.angle_alpha   90.00
_cell.angle_beta   90.00
_cell.angle_gamma   90.00
#
_symmetry.space_group_name_H-M   'P 1'
#
loop_
_entity.id
_entity.type
_entity.pdbx_description
1 polymer ?
#
loop_
_entity_poly.entity_id
_entity_poly.type
_entity_poly.pdbx_seq_one_letter_code
_entity_poly.pdbx_strand_id
1 'polypeptide(L)'
;MKGEEHTQRKKWVYTRQRFEDRWGFINGKTTVADVMLELKKEHYNPGAKYLFKGVCENVEEEEPKKSDGTAPWYPYAIKELKDFGGIRQTESPLKEKIYTYFDKSSYPAGTNETFWCAAFVNWCFSQVSEYKNTNPIKNEAALDWLPPTLAKEKRSNLDGWQDGELITNIEDAFPGTVIVFSYSHVAFLAGISKNGENLIYLGGNQSDGKKGDGKGKRTICTNPVSKKGLGTKFWLIKPKNYMPSDEEKILPKLSSDGEELNYEKSR
;
A
#
# COMPACT_ATOMS: atom_id res chain seq x y z
N MET A 1 24.10 -46.18 -21.96
CA MET A 1 23.63 -45.30 -20.87
C MET A 1 24.62 -44.16 -20.71
N LYS A 2 24.12 -42.92 -20.89
CA LYS A 2 24.76 -41.61 -20.72
C LYS A 2 26.04 -41.34 -21.54
N GLY A 3 25.84 -41.05 -22.83
CA GLY A 3 26.69 -40.09 -23.56
C GLY A 3 26.52 -38.67 -22.97
N GLU A 4 27.28 -37.65 -23.32
CA GLU A 4 28.38 -37.47 -24.26
C GLU A 4 29.12 -36.22 -23.74
N GLU A 5 30.45 -36.22 -23.90
CA GLU A 5 31.34 -35.05 -23.99
C GLU A 5 31.36 -34.00 -22.85
N HIS A 6 32.27 -34.21 -21.89
CA HIS A 6 32.82 -33.12 -21.09
C HIS A 6 33.76 -32.26 -21.95
N THR A 7 33.23 -31.27 -22.68
CA THR A 7 34.09 -30.32 -23.39
C THR A 7 34.70 -29.30 -22.43
N GLN A 8 36.03 -29.20 -22.45
CA GLN A 8 36.81 -28.20 -21.71
C GLN A 8 36.42 -26.78 -22.15
N ARG A 9 36.05 -25.90 -21.20
CA ARG A 9 35.83 -24.47 -21.48
C ARG A 9 37.14 -23.70 -21.35
N LYS A 10 37.44 -22.85 -22.34
CA LYS A 10 38.63 -21.99 -22.34
C LYS A 10 38.36 -20.72 -21.54
N LYS A 11 39.14 -20.49 -20.49
CA LYS A 11 39.15 -19.24 -19.71
C LYS A 11 40.44 -18.49 -20.00
N TRP A 12 40.35 -17.22 -20.38
CA TRP A 12 41.54 -16.37 -20.49
C TRP A 12 42.09 -16.07 -19.09
N VAL A 13 43.35 -16.44 -18.84
CA VAL A 13 44.05 -16.22 -17.58
C VAL A 13 45.03 -15.08 -17.75
N TYR A 14 44.65 -13.90 -17.26
CA TYR A 14 45.39 -12.64 -17.50
C TYR A 14 46.80 -12.63 -16.93
N THR A 15 47.07 -13.31 -15.82
CA THR A 15 48.41 -13.40 -15.24
C THR A 15 49.40 -14.17 -16.12
N ARG A 16 48.90 -15.04 -16.99
CA ARG A 16 49.70 -15.86 -17.90
C ARG A 16 49.45 -15.54 -19.38
N GLN A 17 48.57 -14.59 -19.65
CA GLN A 17 48.11 -14.16 -20.98
C GLN A 17 47.86 -15.34 -21.95
N ARG A 18 47.15 -16.37 -21.46
CA ARG A 18 46.77 -17.53 -22.28
C ARG A 18 45.39 -18.06 -21.91
N PHE A 19 44.75 -18.76 -22.83
CA PHE A 19 43.57 -19.55 -22.53
C PHE A 19 43.96 -20.83 -21.78
N GLU A 20 43.28 -21.10 -20.66
CA GLU A 20 43.41 -22.35 -19.91
C GLU A 20 42.07 -23.06 -19.87
N ASP A 21 42.11 -24.40 -19.99
CA ASP A 21 40.94 -25.26 -20.00
C ASP A 21 40.42 -25.53 -18.59
N ARG A 22 39.09 -25.45 -18.40
CA ARG A 22 38.41 -25.80 -17.15
C ARG A 22 37.21 -26.71 -17.42
N TRP A 23 36.92 -27.60 -16.48
CA TRP A 23 35.74 -28.46 -16.50
C TRP A 23 34.43 -27.65 -16.34
N GLY A 24 33.42 -27.95 -17.17
CA GLY A 24 32.07 -27.36 -17.11
C GLY A 24 31.22 -27.74 -18.33
N PHE A 25 29.89 -27.56 -18.23
CA PHE A 25 28.95 -27.83 -19.34
C PHE A 25 28.79 -26.60 -20.24
N ILE A 26 28.63 -26.81 -21.54
CA ILE A 26 28.15 -25.78 -22.47
C ILE A 26 26.71 -25.44 -22.06
N ASN A 27 26.43 -24.16 -21.78
CA ASN A 27 25.15 -23.62 -21.25
C ASN A 27 24.82 -23.96 -19.77
N GLY A 28 25.81 -24.25 -18.93
CA GLY A 28 25.60 -24.36 -17.46
C GLY A 28 25.22 -23.03 -16.80
N LYS A 29 24.38 -23.07 -15.75
CA LYS A 29 23.88 -21.89 -15.01
C LYS A 29 25.02 -20.95 -14.60
N THR A 30 24.95 -19.70 -15.07
CA THR A 30 25.86 -18.61 -14.68
C THR A 30 25.84 -18.44 -13.16
N THR A 31 27.01 -18.53 -12.52
CA THR A 31 27.07 -18.31 -11.07
C THR A 31 27.11 -16.81 -10.78
N VAL A 32 26.62 -16.40 -9.60
CA VAL A 32 26.72 -15.00 -9.14
C VAL A 32 28.17 -14.50 -9.21
N ALA A 33 29.14 -15.37 -8.95
CA ALA A 33 30.56 -15.03 -9.05
C ALA A 33 31.00 -14.73 -10.49
N ASP A 34 30.46 -15.43 -11.48
CA ASP A 34 30.76 -15.18 -12.90
C ASP A 34 30.13 -13.85 -13.36
N VAL A 35 28.88 -13.57 -12.96
CA VAL A 35 28.20 -12.28 -13.22
C VAL A 35 28.98 -11.12 -12.60
N MET A 36 29.36 -11.25 -11.32
CA MET A 36 30.12 -10.23 -10.61
C MET A 36 31.51 -10.00 -11.20
N LEU A 37 32.15 -11.05 -11.74
CA LEU A 37 33.44 -10.93 -12.38
C LEU A 37 33.35 -10.17 -13.70
N GLU A 38 32.33 -10.46 -14.51
CA GLU A 38 32.13 -9.78 -15.80
C GLU A 38 31.79 -8.30 -15.59
N LEU A 39 30.84 -8.00 -14.71
CA LEU A 39 30.47 -6.62 -14.35
C LEU A 39 31.69 -5.82 -13.88
N LYS A 40 32.55 -6.41 -13.04
CA LYS A 40 33.78 -5.75 -12.56
C LYS A 40 34.83 -5.55 -13.65
N LYS A 41 34.88 -6.38 -14.69
CA LYS A 41 35.84 -6.23 -15.79
C LYS A 41 35.39 -5.22 -16.82
N GLU A 42 34.14 -5.32 -17.24
CA GLU A 42 33.54 -4.47 -18.27
C GLU A 42 33.39 -3.05 -17.73
N HIS A 43 32.86 -2.90 -16.52
CA HIS A 43 32.45 -1.59 -16.01
C HIS A 43 33.39 -0.98 -14.99
N TYR A 44 34.40 -1.69 -14.48
CA TYR A 44 35.32 -1.16 -13.48
C TYR A 44 36.79 -1.38 -13.87
N ASN A 45 37.68 -0.51 -13.40
CA ASN A 45 39.11 -0.60 -13.62
C ASN A 45 39.78 -1.32 -12.44
N PRO A 46 40.20 -2.58 -12.59
CA PRO A 46 40.77 -3.36 -11.48
C PRO A 46 42.10 -2.78 -10.98
N GLY A 47 42.84 -2.06 -11.84
CA GLY A 47 44.13 -1.44 -11.50
C GLY A 47 44.01 -0.08 -10.80
N ALA A 48 42.80 0.50 -10.75
CA ALA A 48 42.52 1.79 -10.13
C ALA A 48 41.47 1.65 -9.01
N LYS A 49 41.67 0.70 -8.08
CA LYS A 49 40.77 0.44 -6.94
C LYS A 49 39.29 0.21 -7.35
N TYR A 50 39.03 -0.42 -8.50
CA TYR A 50 37.68 -0.61 -9.03
C TYR A 50 36.94 0.72 -9.29
N LEU A 51 37.61 1.72 -9.84
CA LEU A 51 36.94 2.91 -10.37
C LEU A 51 36.06 2.54 -11.58
N PHE A 52 34.81 2.97 -11.58
CA PHE A 52 33.85 2.74 -12.67
C PHE A 52 34.33 3.41 -13.97
N LYS A 53 34.21 2.72 -15.09
CA LYS A 53 34.67 3.14 -16.42
C LYS A 53 33.57 3.80 -17.27
N GLY A 54 32.31 3.71 -16.84
CA GLY A 54 31.21 4.32 -17.56
C GLY A 54 31.13 5.83 -17.33
N VAL A 55 30.39 6.51 -18.20
CA VAL A 55 29.98 7.88 -17.97
C VAL A 55 28.89 7.82 -16.91
N CYS A 56 29.06 8.51 -15.78
CA CYS A 56 27.91 8.84 -14.94
C CYS A 56 27.10 9.85 -15.72
N GLU A 57 26.14 9.37 -16.51
CA GLU A 57 25.10 10.26 -17.02
C GLU A 57 24.43 10.86 -15.79
N ASN A 58 24.41 12.19 -15.70
CA ASN A 58 23.49 12.89 -14.82
C ASN A 58 22.09 12.67 -15.39
N VAL A 59 21.61 11.43 -15.37
CA VAL A 59 20.19 11.17 -15.43
C VAL A 59 19.70 11.76 -14.12
N GLU A 60 18.97 12.86 -14.21
CA GLU A 60 18.13 13.27 -13.10
C GLU A 60 17.36 12.01 -12.70
N GLU A 61 17.67 11.45 -11.52
CA GLU A 61 16.74 10.50 -10.90
C GLU A 61 15.40 11.22 -10.96
N GLU A 62 14.42 10.65 -11.67
CA GLU A 62 13.08 11.26 -11.71
C GLU A 62 12.66 11.38 -10.25
N GLU A 63 12.74 12.60 -9.70
CA GLU A 63 12.24 12.85 -8.36
C GLU A 63 10.81 12.32 -8.35
N PRO A 64 10.41 11.56 -7.32
CA PRO A 64 9.04 11.10 -7.21
C PRO A 64 8.14 12.33 -7.43
N LYS A 65 7.31 12.25 -8.48
CA LYS A 65 6.48 13.38 -8.92
C LYS A 65 5.85 14.01 -7.69
N LYS A 66 6.25 15.24 -7.37
CA LYS A 66 5.66 16.03 -6.28
C LYS A 66 4.16 16.04 -6.50
N SER A 67 3.44 15.34 -5.63
CA SER A 67 1.99 15.45 -5.57
C SER A 67 1.64 16.88 -5.18
N ASP A 68 0.51 17.33 -5.67
CA ASP A 68 -0.14 18.61 -5.46
C ASP A 68 -0.62 18.82 -4.00
N GLY A 69 0.15 18.30 -3.03
CA GLY A 69 -0.04 18.48 -1.59
C GLY A 69 -0.97 17.46 -0.94
N THR A 70 -1.32 16.36 -1.62
CA THR A 70 -2.08 15.25 -1.03
C THR A 70 -1.72 13.90 -1.66
N ALA A 71 -1.93 12.82 -0.91
CA ALA A 71 -1.79 11.47 -1.42
C ALA A 71 -2.64 11.24 -2.68
N PRO A 72 -2.09 10.74 -3.81
CA PRO A 72 -2.78 10.69 -5.10
C PRO A 72 -4.13 9.96 -5.11
N TRP A 73 -4.32 9.00 -4.20
CA TRP A 73 -5.57 8.23 -4.07
C TRP A 73 -6.64 8.94 -3.22
N TYR A 74 -6.25 9.87 -2.35
CA TYR A 74 -7.15 10.50 -1.39
C TYR A 74 -8.20 11.42 -2.02
N PRO A 75 -7.91 12.20 -3.09
CA PRO A 75 -8.93 12.99 -3.80
C PRO A 75 -10.15 12.18 -4.26
N TYR A 76 -9.97 10.89 -4.59
CA TYR A 76 -11.08 10.02 -4.97
C TYR A 76 -12.02 9.75 -3.78
N ALA A 77 -11.48 9.56 -2.58
CA ALA A 77 -12.30 9.41 -1.38
C ALA A 77 -13.09 10.70 -1.07
N ILE A 78 -12.45 11.87 -1.22
CA ILE A 78 -13.13 13.18 -1.06
C ILE A 78 -14.26 13.32 -2.08
N LYS A 79 -14.02 12.95 -3.33
CA LYS A 79 -15.05 12.99 -4.38
C LYS A 79 -16.22 12.07 -4.03
N GLU A 80 -15.97 10.86 -3.58
CA GLU A 80 -17.03 9.92 -3.18
C GLU A 80 -17.81 10.42 -1.96
N LEU A 81 -17.16 11.08 -1.00
CA LEU A 81 -17.86 11.77 0.10
C LEU A 81 -18.77 12.88 -0.43
N LYS A 82 -18.30 13.70 -1.37
CA LYS A 82 -19.09 14.79 -1.95
C LYS A 82 -20.29 14.27 -2.73
N ASP A 83 -20.10 13.21 -3.50
CA ASP A 83 -21.12 12.70 -4.42
C ASP A 83 -22.13 11.78 -3.73
N PHE A 84 -21.71 11.00 -2.72
CA PHE A 84 -22.54 9.96 -2.09
C PHE A 84 -22.60 10.04 -0.56
N GLY A 85 -21.94 11.02 0.05
CA GLY A 85 -21.89 11.15 1.51
C GLY A 85 -23.27 11.29 2.15
N GLY A 86 -23.51 10.52 3.21
CA GLY A 86 -24.80 10.48 3.91
C GLY A 86 -25.92 9.69 3.20
N ILE A 87 -25.75 9.29 1.94
CA ILE A 87 -26.69 8.40 1.24
C ILE A 87 -26.55 6.99 1.82
N ARG A 88 -27.64 6.28 2.06
CA ARG A 88 -27.59 4.94 2.66
C ARG A 88 -27.17 3.90 1.62
N GLN A 89 -26.43 2.87 2.05
CA GLN A 89 -26.01 1.75 1.19
C GLN A 89 -27.20 1.02 0.51
N THR A 90 -28.41 1.18 1.04
CA THR A 90 -29.65 0.62 0.49
C THR A 90 -30.35 1.53 -0.51
N GLU A 91 -29.87 2.75 -0.68
CA GLU A 91 -30.47 3.81 -1.49
C GLU A 91 -29.57 4.18 -2.67
N SER A 92 -30.20 4.43 -3.82
CA SER A 92 -29.49 4.92 -4.99
C SER A 92 -29.10 6.40 -4.82
N PRO A 93 -27.95 6.84 -5.35
CA PRO A 93 -27.06 6.09 -6.25
C PRO A 93 -25.94 5.32 -5.53
N LEU A 94 -25.83 5.37 -4.20
CA LEU A 94 -24.74 4.69 -3.48
C LEU A 94 -24.87 3.16 -3.58
N LYS A 95 -26.10 2.63 -3.51
CA LYS A 95 -26.37 1.19 -3.63
C LYS A 95 -25.67 0.56 -4.83
N GLU A 96 -25.83 1.15 -6.01
CA GLU A 96 -25.25 0.67 -7.26
C GLU A 96 -23.74 0.93 -7.30
N LYS A 97 -23.32 2.09 -6.77
CA LYS A 97 -21.91 2.48 -6.70
C LYS A 97 -21.06 1.48 -5.91
N ILE A 98 -21.61 0.86 -4.85
CA ILE A 98 -20.87 -0.12 -4.04
C ILE A 98 -20.41 -1.33 -4.86
N TYR A 99 -21.17 -1.78 -5.86
CA TYR A 99 -20.76 -2.87 -6.75
C TYR A 99 -19.47 -2.51 -7.49
N THR A 100 -19.32 -1.26 -7.91
CA THR A 100 -18.11 -0.79 -8.60
C THR A 100 -16.86 -0.82 -7.71
N TYR A 101 -17.02 -0.73 -6.39
CA TYR A 101 -15.91 -0.91 -5.45
C TYR A 101 -15.46 -2.36 -5.40
N PHE A 102 -16.42 -3.30 -5.35
CA PHE A 102 -16.15 -4.72 -5.36
C PHE A 102 -15.57 -5.21 -6.70
N ASP A 103 -15.99 -4.64 -7.84
CA ASP A 103 -15.42 -4.98 -9.15
C ASP A 103 -13.90 -4.79 -9.25
N LYS A 104 -13.32 -3.97 -8.36
CA LYS A 104 -11.87 -3.74 -8.26
C LYS A 104 -11.20 -4.51 -7.14
N SER A 105 -11.96 -5.19 -6.29
CA SER A 105 -11.44 -5.94 -5.14
C SER A 105 -11.18 -7.41 -5.48
N SER A 106 -10.59 -8.14 -4.53
CA SER A 106 -10.45 -9.60 -4.58
C SER A 106 -11.77 -10.36 -4.34
N TYR A 107 -12.89 -9.64 -4.11
CA TYR A 107 -14.22 -10.22 -3.95
C TYR A 107 -15.28 -9.48 -4.80
N PRO A 108 -15.27 -9.66 -6.14
CA PRO A 108 -16.19 -8.98 -7.05
C PRO A 108 -17.66 -9.40 -6.90
N ALA A 109 -17.94 -10.52 -6.22
CA ALA A 109 -19.30 -10.94 -5.89
C ALA A 109 -19.94 -10.16 -4.73
N GLY A 110 -19.19 -9.22 -4.11
CA GLY A 110 -19.69 -8.38 -3.03
C GLY A 110 -20.84 -7.49 -3.47
N THR A 111 -21.75 -7.22 -2.53
CA THR A 111 -22.96 -6.43 -2.77
C THR A 111 -23.02 -5.24 -1.82
N ASN A 112 -24.03 -4.39 -2.00
CA ASN A 112 -24.35 -3.33 -1.06
C ASN A 112 -24.77 -3.83 0.34
N GLU A 113 -24.88 -5.15 0.58
CA GLU A 113 -25.11 -5.75 1.91
C GLU A 113 -23.82 -6.32 2.54
N THR A 114 -22.78 -6.50 1.72
CA THR A 114 -21.46 -6.96 2.18
C THR A 114 -20.70 -5.79 2.82
N PHE A 115 -19.85 -6.04 3.82
CA PHE A 115 -18.99 -4.97 4.36
C PHE A 115 -18.01 -4.48 3.28
N TRP A 116 -18.15 -3.21 2.89
CA TRP A 116 -17.47 -2.65 1.71
C TRP A 116 -16.40 -1.59 2.04
N CYS A 117 -16.00 -1.44 3.30
CA CYS A 117 -14.99 -0.46 3.72
C CYS A 117 -13.64 -0.66 3.02
N ALA A 118 -13.14 -1.89 2.99
CA ALA A 118 -11.84 -2.20 2.37
C ALA A 118 -11.91 -2.20 0.84
N ALA A 119 -13.03 -2.63 0.25
CA ALA A 119 -13.29 -2.51 -1.18
C ALA A 119 -13.29 -1.03 -1.62
N PHE A 120 -13.86 -0.13 -0.82
CA PHE A 120 -13.81 1.32 -1.06
C PHE A 120 -12.38 1.87 -1.04
N VAL A 121 -11.57 1.51 -0.03
CA VAL A 121 -10.16 1.92 0.07
C VAL A 121 -9.37 1.42 -1.14
N ASN A 122 -9.51 0.13 -1.47
CA ASN A 122 -8.90 -0.47 -2.64
C ASN A 122 -9.30 0.25 -3.95
N TRP A 123 -10.59 0.57 -4.10
CA TRP A 123 -11.09 1.27 -5.27
C TRP A 123 -10.43 2.63 -5.44
N CYS A 124 -10.25 3.40 -4.36
CA CYS A 124 -9.56 4.70 -4.40
C CYS A 124 -8.12 4.56 -4.88
N PHE A 125 -7.36 3.59 -4.37
CA PHE A 125 -6.01 3.28 -4.86
C PHE A 125 -6.01 2.85 -6.34
N SER A 126 -7.00 2.07 -6.77
CA SER A 126 -7.10 1.58 -8.15
C SER A 126 -7.35 2.68 -9.19
N GLN A 127 -7.74 3.88 -8.77
CA GLN A 127 -7.88 5.04 -9.67
C GLN A 127 -6.53 5.67 -10.04
N VAL A 128 -5.47 5.35 -9.30
CA VAL A 128 -4.12 5.84 -9.56
C VAL A 128 -3.30 4.71 -10.16
N SER A 129 -2.74 4.93 -11.34
CA SER A 129 -2.01 3.91 -12.11
C SER A 129 -0.85 3.28 -11.33
N GLU A 130 -0.08 4.09 -10.63
CA GLU A 130 1.07 3.66 -9.81
C GLU A 130 0.67 2.83 -8.58
N TYR A 131 -0.48 3.12 -7.97
CA TYR A 131 -0.96 2.44 -6.77
C TYR A 131 -2.04 1.39 -7.06
N LYS A 132 -2.27 1.10 -8.34
CA LYS A 132 -3.16 0.03 -8.73
C LYS A 132 -2.62 -1.30 -8.21
N ASN A 133 -3.50 -2.14 -7.68
CA ASN A 133 -3.14 -3.43 -7.08
C ASN A 133 -2.21 -3.32 -5.86
N THR A 134 -2.23 -2.20 -5.11
CA THR A 134 -1.33 -2.00 -3.96
C THR A 134 -1.43 -3.10 -2.89
N ASN A 135 -2.63 -3.65 -2.68
CA ASN A 135 -2.85 -4.84 -1.85
C ASN A 135 -3.64 -5.88 -2.68
N PRO A 136 -3.02 -6.80 -3.43
CA PRO A 136 -3.74 -7.54 -4.47
C PRO A 136 -4.48 -8.80 -3.98
N ILE A 137 -4.20 -9.30 -2.77
CA ILE A 137 -4.59 -10.67 -2.39
C ILE A 137 -5.95 -10.71 -1.68
N LYS A 138 -6.12 -9.97 -0.58
CA LYS A 138 -7.35 -9.93 0.24
C LYS A 138 -7.76 -8.50 0.58
N ASN A 139 -7.76 -7.61 -0.41
CA ASN A 139 -8.07 -6.19 -0.21
C ASN A 139 -9.52 -5.89 0.18
N GLU A 140 -10.43 -6.86 0.16
CA GLU A 140 -11.77 -6.76 0.73
C GLU A 140 -11.78 -6.93 2.26
N ALA A 141 -10.71 -7.46 2.86
CA ALA A 141 -10.60 -7.66 4.29
C ALA A 141 -9.85 -6.48 4.94
N ALA A 142 -10.53 -5.74 5.83
CA ALA A 142 -9.96 -4.55 6.47
C ALA A 142 -8.63 -4.82 7.21
N LEU A 143 -8.53 -5.93 7.94
CA LEU A 143 -7.31 -6.31 8.66
C LEU A 143 -6.15 -6.73 7.74
N ASP A 144 -6.41 -7.05 6.47
CA ASP A 144 -5.36 -7.38 5.50
C ASP A 144 -4.57 -6.14 5.07
N TRP A 145 -5.11 -4.94 5.32
CA TRP A 145 -4.39 -3.67 5.13
C TRP A 145 -3.36 -3.38 6.22
N LEU A 146 -3.21 -4.26 7.23
CA LEU A 146 -2.08 -4.24 8.16
C LEU A 146 -0.85 -4.88 7.50
N PRO A 147 0.39 -4.55 7.93
CA PRO A 147 1.56 -5.27 7.46
C PRO A 147 1.49 -6.76 7.84
N PRO A 148 2.24 -7.63 7.13
CA PRO A 148 2.07 -9.08 7.18
C PRO A 148 2.10 -9.70 8.59
N THR A 149 3.06 -9.30 9.42
CA THR A 149 3.18 -9.81 10.78
C THR A 149 1.95 -9.48 11.63
N LEU A 150 1.54 -8.21 11.61
CA LEU A 150 0.42 -7.73 12.42
C LEU A 150 -0.92 -8.25 11.90
N ALA A 151 -1.09 -8.37 10.58
CA ALA A 151 -2.27 -8.98 9.97
C ALA A 151 -2.45 -10.44 10.46
N LYS A 152 -1.36 -11.22 10.43
CA LYS A 152 -1.37 -12.64 10.86
C LYS A 152 -1.62 -12.81 12.36
N GLU A 153 -1.12 -11.90 13.19
CA GLU A 153 -1.44 -11.87 14.63
C GLU A 153 -2.93 -11.65 14.89
N LYS A 154 -3.60 -10.81 14.08
CA LYS A 154 -5.04 -10.55 14.22
C LYS A 154 -5.89 -11.67 13.62
N ARG A 155 -5.48 -12.23 12.49
CA ARG A 155 -6.20 -13.31 11.81
C ARG A 155 -5.21 -14.15 10.97
N SER A 156 -5.01 -15.40 11.37
CA SER A 156 -3.95 -16.26 10.82
C SER A 156 -4.06 -16.56 9.31
N ASN A 157 -5.26 -16.43 8.74
CA ASN A 157 -5.49 -16.65 7.31
C ASN A 157 -5.28 -15.38 6.46
N LEU A 158 -4.77 -14.28 7.02
CA LEU A 158 -4.42 -13.07 6.28
C LEU A 158 -2.98 -13.10 5.81
N ASP A 159 -2.76 -12.50 4.64
CA ASP A 159 -1.43 -12.36 4.06
C ASP A 159 -0.80 -11.04 4.51
N GLY A 160 -1.65 -10.02 4.71
CA GLY A 160 -1.27 -8.66 5.04
C GLY A 160 -0.68 -7.92 3.83
N TRP A 161 -0.71 -6.60 3.92
CA TRP A 161 -0.25 -5.70 2.87
C TRP A 161 1.28 -5.70 2.82
N GLN A 162 1.85 -6.45 1.87
CA GLN A 162 3.32 -6.65 1.76
C GLN A 162 4.08 -5.33 1.58
N ASP A 163 3.50 -4.42 0.82
CA ASP A 163 4.05 -3.09 0.54
C ASP A 163 3.50 -2.02 1.48
N GLY A 164 2.75 -2.41 2.52
CA GLY A 164 2.32 -1.54 3.59
C GLY A 164 3.38 -1.42 4.68
N GLU A 165 3.55 -0.22 5.22
CA GLU A 165 4.38 0.02 6.39
C GLU A 165 3.64 0.84 7.46
N LEU A 166 3.93 0.53 8.72
CA LEU A 166 3.35 1.23 9.86
C LEU A 166 3.93 2.63 9.98
N ILE A 167 3.04 3.58 10.21
CA ILE A 167 3.37 4.88 10.74
C ILE A 167 3.24 4.80 12.26
N THR A 168 4.35 4.96 12.98
CA THR A 168 4.40 4.84 14.45
C THR A 168 4.12 6.14 15.18
N ASN A 169 4.34 7.30 14.54
CA ASN A 169 4.06 8.62 15.10
C ASN A 169 2.95 9.32 14.31
N ILE A 170 2.05 10.01 14.99
CA ILE A 170 0.93 10.68 14.33
C ILE A 170 1.41 11.85 13.46
N GLU A 171 2.54 12.43 13.83
CA GLU A 171 3.21 13.54 13.14
C GLU A 171 3.73 13.14 11.75
N ASP A 172 3.91 11.85 11.51
CA ASP A 172 4.31 11.29 10.21
C ASP A 172 3.10 10.93 9.32
N ALA A 173 1.88 11.07 9.86
CA ALA A 173 0.65 10.78 9.14
C ALA A 173 0.16 11.98 8.31
N PHE A 174 -0.54 11.69 7.23
CA PHE A 174 -0.99 12.66 6.23
C PHE A 174 -2.41 12.32 5.74
N PRO A 175 -3.17 13.26 5.15
CA PRO A 175 -4.46 12.96 4.56
C PRO A 175 -4.33 11.90 3.45
N GLY A 176 -5.06 10.79 3.59
CA GLY A 176 -4.90 9.60 2.74
C GLY A 176 -4.11 8.46 3.37
N THR A 177 -3.51 8.65 4.55
CA THR A 177 -2.97 7.54 5.34
C THR A 177 -4.06 6.50 5.60
N VAL A 178 -3.78 5.22 5.39
CA VAL A 178 -4.74 4.14 5.66
C VAL A 178 -4.83 3.95 7.17
N ILE A 179 -6.02 4.05 7.74
CA ILE A 179 -6.28 3.73 9.15
C ILE A 179 -7.01 2.39 9.23
N VAL A 180 -6.40 1.42 9.92
CA VAL A 180 -7.00 0.09 10.14
C VAL A 180 -7.36 -0.07 11.61
N PHE A 181 -8.61 -0.44 11.87
CA PHE A 181 -9.14 -0.59 13.22
C PHE A 181 -9.14 -2.05 13.68
N SER A 182 -8.94 -2.26 14.98
CA SER A 182 -8.89 -3.58 15.61
C SER A 182 -10.20 -4.38 15.49
N TYR A 183 -11.32 -3.68 15.29
CA TYR A 183 -12.64 -4.27 15.06
C TYR A 183 -12.92 -4.57 13.57
N SER A 184 -11.88 -4.70 12.73
CA SER A 184 -11.98 -5.04 11.32
C SER A 184 -12.72 -3.98 10.47
N HIS A 185 -12.28 -2.72 10.60
CA HIS A 185 -12.67 -1.60 9.73
C HIS A 185 -11.44 -0.92 9.15
N VAL A 186 -11.57 -0.29 7.98
CA VAL A 186 -10.49 0.47 7.34
C VAL A 186 -11.04 1.71 6.65
N ALA A 187 -10.28 2.80 6.70
CA ALA A 187 -10.63 4.10 6.14
C ALA A 187 -9.36 4.88 5.79
N PHE A 188 -9.52 6.13 5.33
CA PHE A 188 -8.42 7.07 5.18
C PHE A 188 -8.43 8.08 6.32
N LEU A 189 -7.26 8.43 6.84
CA LEU A 189 -7.08 9.62 7.67
C LEU A 189 -7.43 10.85 6.84
N ALA A 190 -8.34 11.68 7.35
CA ALA A 190 -8.76 12.92 6.71
C ALA A 190 -8.14 14.15 7.37
N GLY A 191 -7.92 14.10 8.68
CA GLY A 191 -7.34 15.22 9.43
C GLY A 191 -7.43 15.02 10.93
N ILE A 192 -7.55 16.13 11.65
CA ILE A 192 -7.54 16.18 13.12
C ILE A 192 -8.67 17.08 13.62
N SER A 193 -9.27 16.77 14.77
CA SER A 193 -10.27 17.62 15.40
C SER A 193 -9.69 18.99 15.76
N LYS A 194 -10.56 20.02 15.83
CA LYS A 194 -10.15 21.39 16.19
C LYS A 194 -9.36 21.49 17.50
N ASN A 195 -9.70 20.67 18.50
CA ASN A 195 -9.03 20.59 19.80
C ASN A 195 -7.78 19.68 19.79
N GLY A 196 -7.49 19.00 18.68
CA GLY A 196 -6.30 18.18 18.51
C GLY A 196 -6.36 16.77 19.14
N GLU A 197 -7.45 16.41 19.80
CA GLU A 197 -7.56 15.15 20.58
C GLU A 197 -7.90 13.92 19.73
N ASN A 198 -8.60 14.12 18.62
CA ASN A 198 -9.11 13.04 17.78
C ASN A 198 -8.53 13.15 16.36
N LEU A 199 -8.23 12.00 15.76
CA LEU A 199 -8.08 11.90 14.31
C LEU A 199 -9.48 11.84 13.69
N ILE A 200 -9.63 12.48 12.53
CA ILE A 200 -10.84 12.40 11.73
C ILE A 200 -10.53 11.50 10.54
N TYR A 201 -11.32 10.44 10.34
CA TYR A 201 -11.16 9.53 9.22
C TYR A 201 -12.37 9.56 8.29
N LEU A 202 -12.13 9.34 7.01
CA LEU A 202 -13.09 9.25 5.92
C LEU A 202 -13.05 7.85 5.33
N GLY A 203 -14.21 7.18 5.29
CA GLY A 203 -14.31 5.86 4.68
C GLY A 203 -15.73 5.47 4.33
N GLY A 204 -15.82 4.35 3.64
CA GLY A 204 -17.06 3.69 3.27
C GLY A 204 -17.55 2.71 4.34
N ASN A 205 -18.82 2.32 4.26
CA ASN A 205 -19.46 1.38 5.16
C ASN A 205 -19.45 1.84 6.63
N GLN A 206 -19.59 3.14 6.86
CA GLN A 206 -19.57 3.77 8.19
C GLN A 206 -20.97 4.15 8.66
N SER A 207 -21.12 4.29 9.98
CA SER A 207 -22.31 4.88 10.59
C SER A 207 -22.09 6.38 10.72
N ASP A 208 -23.12 7.17 10.42
CA ASP A 208 -23.09 8.63 10.55
C ASP A 208 -23.88 9.12 11.78
N GLY A 209 -24.43 8.22 12.60
CA GLY A 209 -25.16 8.53 13.83
C GLY A 209 -26.51 9.22 13.63
N LYS A 210 -26.94 9.45 12.38
CA LYS A 210 -28.18 10.17 12.09
C LYS A 210 -29.42 9.30 12.31
N LYS A 211 -30.60 9.93 12.38
CA LYS A 211 -31.88 9.20 12.50
C LYS A 211 -32.01 8.19 11.37
N GLY A 212 -32.23 6.92 11.75
CA GLY A 212 -32.28 5.82 10.79
C GLY A 212 -30.93 5.17 10.52
N ASP A 213 -29.85 5.50 11.23
CA ASP A 213 -28.60 4.74 11.23
C ASP A 213 -28.76 3.39 11.95
N GLY A 214 -27.91 2.42 11.62
CA GLY A 214 -27.95 1.05 12.15
C GLY A 214 -27.45 -0.02 11.19
N LYS A 215 -27.72 -1.28 11.54
CA LYS A 215 -27.33 -2.45 10.72
C LYS A 215 -27.96 -2.35 9.32
N GLY A 216 -27.13 -2.49 8.28
CA GLY A 216 -27.56 -2.39 6.88
C GLY A 216 -27.80 -0.96 6.37
N LYS A 217 -27.44 0.07 7.13
CA LYS A 217 -27.73 1.48 6.80
C LYS A 217 -26.48 2.36 6.81
N ARG A 218 -25.34 1.78 6.41
CA ARG A 218 -24.05 2.46 6.35
C ARG A 218 -23.98 3.44 5.18
N THR A 219 -23.03 4.35 5.24
CA THR A 219 -22.78 5.40 4.25
C THR A 219 -21.29 5.68 4.11
N ILE A 220 -20.94 6.67 3.28
CA ILE A 220 -19.64 7.35 3.26
C ILE A 220 -19.75 8.57 4.17
N CYS A 221 -18.90 8.67 5.18
CA CYS A 221 -18.91 9.82 6.08
C CYS A 221 -17.56 9.99 6.78
N THR A 222 -17.44 11.07 7.56
CA THR A 222 -16.31 11.31 8.45
C THR A 222 -16.66 10.96 9.89
N ASN A 223 -15.73 10.32 10.61
CA ASN A 223 -15.92 9.95 12.00
C ASN A 223 -14.63 10.24 12.79
N PRO A 224 -14.73 10.55 14.10
CA PRO A 224 -13.58 10.77 14.96
C PRO A 224 -13.08 9.45 15.56
N VAL A 225 -11.79 9.40 15.91
CA VAL A 225 -11.20 8.39 16.80
C VAL A 225 -10.16 9.06 17.69
N SER A 226 -10.16 8.71 18.98
CA SER A 226 -9.18 9.25 19.92
C SER A 226 -7.77 8.82 19.57
N LYS A 227 -6.83 9.77 19.46
CA LYS A 227 -5.41 9.51 19.17
C LYS A 227 -4.75 8.54 20.14
N LYS A 228 -5.24 8.50 21.39
CA LYS A 228 -4.76 7.58 22.44
C LYS A 228 -4.95 6.10 22.07
N GLY A 229 -5.79 5.80 21.08
CA GLY A 229 -6.01 4.45 20.57
C GLY A 229 -4.96 3.95 19.58
N LEU A 230 -3.97 4.77 19.17
CA LEU A 230 -2.93 4.34 18.23
C LEU A 230 -2.16 3.13 18.81
N GLY A 231 -1.93 2.12 17.96
CA GLY A 231 -1.23 0.89 18.31
C GLY A 231 -2.09 -0.14 19.06
N THR A 232 -3.29 0.22 19.52
CA THR A 232 -4.17 -0.68 20.29
C THR A 232 -5.55 -0.82 19.66
N LYS A 233 -6.24 0.30 19.42
CA LYS A 233 -7.55 0.37 18.77
C LYS A 233 -7.44 0.51 17.24
N PHE A 234 -6.38 1.15 16.76
CA PHE A 234 -6.12 1.31 15.35
C PHE A 234 -4.63 1.42 15.04
N TRP A 235 -4.28 1.24 13.78
CA TRP A 235 -2.95 1.42 13.22
C TRP A 235 -3.02 2.33 12.01
N LEU A 236 -1.93 3.06 11.77
CA LEU A 236 -1.77 3.94 10.61
C LEU A 236 -0.76 3.28 9.67
N ILE A 237 -1.11 3.19 8.39
CA ILE A 237 -0.35 2.47 7.37
C ILE A 237 -0.26 3.31 6.11
N LYS A 238 0.90 3.30 5.46
CA LYS A 238 1.10 3.88 4.13
C LYS A 238 1.78 2.87 3.19
N PRO A 239 1.69 3.08 1.86
CA PRO A 239 2.54 2.36 0.92
C PRO A 239 4.01 2.71 1.17
N LYS A 240 4.91 1.72 1.12
CA LYS A 240 6.36 1.90 1.29
C LYS A 240 6.97 2.83 0.25
N ASN A 241 6.46 2.79 -0.98
CA ASN A 241 6.91 3.65 -2.07
C ASN A 241 6.35 5.08 -2.00
N TYR A 242 5.50 5.39 -1.02
CA TYR A 242 4.98 6.75 -0.84
C TYR A 242 5.73 7.50 0.25
N MET A 243 6.43 8.57 -0.13
CA MET A 243 7.08 9.50 0.80
C MET A 243 6.30 10.82 0.85
N PRO A 244 5.47 11.05 1.89
CA PRO A 244 4.76 12.32 2.02
C PRO A 244 5.74 13.47 2.24
N SER A 245 5.47 14.63 1.65
CA SER A 245 6.20 15.86 1.97
C SER A 245 5.88 16.34 3.40
N ASP A 246 6.68 17.27 3.92
CA ASP A 246 6.40 17.84 5.24
C ASP A 246 5.12 18.67 5.27
N GLU A 247 4.73 19.28 4.15
CA GLU A 247 3.46 19.97 4.00
C GLU A 247 2.26 19.01 4.06
N GLU A 248 2.38 17.82 3.47
CA GLU A 248 1.32 16.81 3.50
C GLU A 248 1.06 16.23 4.90
N LYS A 249 2.10 16.20 5.75
CA LYS A 249 1.99 15.76 7.15
C LYS A 249 1.21 16.75 8.03
N ILE A 250 0.96 17.96 7.54
CA ILE A 250 0.14 18.95 8.26
C ILE A 250 -1.33 18.56 8.12
N LEU A 251 -1.83 17.82 9.11
CA LEU A 251 -3.23 17.39 9.14
C LEU A 251 -4.19 18.60 9.21
N PRO A 252 -5.18 18.69 8.29
CA PRO A 252 -6.16 19.77 8.33
C PRO A 252 -7.06 19.63 9.57
N LYS A 253 -7.46 20.78 10.13
CA LYS A 253 -8.41 20.84 11.23
C LYS A 253 -9.84 20.70 10.72
N LEU A 254 -10.51 19.62 11.11
CA LEU A 254 -11.85 19.26 10.64
C LEU A 254 -12.84 19.14 11.81
N SER A 255 -14.12 19.33 11.50
CA SER A 255 -15.24 18.80 12.29
C SER A 255 -15.67 17.46 11.71
N SER A 256 -16.09 16.51 12.55
CA SER A 256 -16.68 15.25 12.07
C SER A 256 -18.18 15.38 11.88
N ASP A 257 -18.70 14.73 10.83
CA ASP A 257 -20.13 14.65 10.56
C ASP A 257 -20.81 13.46 11.27
N GLY A 258 -20.02 12.50 11.80
CA GLY A 258 -20.45 11.34 12.57
C GLY A 258 -19.75 11.19 13.93
N GLU A 259 -20.14 10.15 14.68
CA GLU A 259 -19.60 9.79 16.00
C GLU A 259 -18.56 8.66 15.91
N GLU A 260 -17.70 8.46 16.91
CA GLU A 260 -16.76 7.32 16.92
C GLU A 260 -17.53 5.99 16.83
N LEU A 261 -17.14 5.12 15.88
CA LEU A 261 -17.78 3.82 15.70
C LEU A 261 -17.62 2.96 16.97
N ASN A 262 -18.73 2.74 17.69
CA ASN A 262 -18.81 1.77 18.78
C ASN A 262 -19.55 0.50 18.29
N TYR A 263 -18.81 -0.60 18.17
CA TYR A 263 -19.30 -1.87 17.64
C TYR A 263 -20.35 -2.56 18.52
N GLU A 264 -20.50 -2.18 19.80
CA GLU A 264 -21.54 -2.73 20.68
C GLU A 264 -22.96 -2.36 20.23
N LYS A 265 -23.11 -1.25 19.48
CA LYS A 265 -24.40 -0.84 18.89
C LYS A 265 -24.68 -1.48 17.51
N SER A 266 -23.82 -2.40 17.06
CA SER A 266 -23.85 -2.94 15.69
C SER A 266 -24.15 -4.44 15.58
N ARG A 267 -24.42 -5.13 16.71
CA ARG A 267 -24.91 -6.51 16.71
C ARG A 267 -26.43 -6.55 16.51
#